data_AF-A0A524J727-F1
#
_entry.id   AF-A0A524J727-F1
#
_cell.length_a   1.000
_cell.length_b   1.000
_cell.length_c   1.000
_cell.angle_alpha   90.00
_cell.angle_beta   90.00
_cell.angle_gamma   90.00
#
_symmetry.space_group_name_H-M   'P 1'
#
loop_
_entity.id
_entity.type
_entity.pdbx_description
1 polymer ?
#
loop_
_entity_poly.entity_id
_entity_poly.type
_entity_poly.pdbx_seq_one_letter_code
_entity_poly.pdbx_strand_id
1 'polypeptide(L)'
;MTDQYNMNILAASSHKARSARELAFMFDIPLASCYRKLRELSAAGLIEQEGSELTADGKRYKVYKSRIGSVTLVYEKGTLRMKVDMNYRSAPLEIVQNMATPKPRGEL
;
A
#
# COMPACT_ATOMS: atom_id res chain seq x y z
N MET A 1 -14.59 8.93 13.02
CA MET A 1 -15.10 8.91 11.63
C MET A 1 -14.00 8.84 10.57
N THR A 2 -12.82 9.44 10.80
CA THR A 2 -11.68 9.41 9.86
C THR A 2 -11.18 8.01 9.49
N ASP A 3 -11.26 7.05 10.43
CA ASP A 3 -10.78 5.69 10.22
C ASP A 3 -11.66 4.84 9.31
N GLN A 4 -12.97 5.10 9.27
CA GLN A 4 -13.87 4.35 8.39
C GLN A 4 -13.53 4.57 6.92
N TYR A 5 -13.15 5.80 6.54
CA TYR A 5 -12.72 6.09 5.18
C TYR A 5 -11.40 5.40 4.81
N ASN A 6 -10.45 5.32 5.75
CA ASN A 6 -9.22 4.57 5.53
C ASN A 6 -9.51 3.10 5.25
N MET A 7 -10.36 2.47 6.08
CA MET A 7 -10.77 1.08 5.90
C MET A 7 -11.50 0.86 4.59
N ASN A 8 -12.43 1.74 4.23
CA ASN A 8 -13.18 1.68 2.98
C ASN A 8 -12.26 1.81 1.75
N ILE A 9 -11.29 2.74 1.79
CA ILE A 9 -10.29 2.91 0.72
C ILE A 9 -9.45 1.64 0.56
N LEU A 10 -8.92 1.09 1.65
CA LEU A 10 -8.11 -0.13 1.63
C LEU A 10 -8.91 -1.35 1.14
N ALA A 11 -10.17 -1.47 1.57
CA ALA A 11 -11.05 -2.56 1.17
C ALA A 11 -11.43 -2.48 -0.31
N ALA A 12 -11.87 -1.31 -0.81
CA ALA A 12 -12.26 -1.18 -2.22
C ALA A 12 -11.10 -1.28 -3.21
N SER A 13 -9.86 -1.02 -2.75
CA SER A 13 -8.65 -1.12 -3.56
C SER A 13 -7.91 -2.46 -3.40
N SER A 14 -8.45 -3.44 -2.67
CA SER A 14 -7.80 -4.74 -2.43
C SER A 14 -7.72 -5.61 -3.67
N HIS A 15 -8.83 -5.76 -4.40
CA HIS A 15 -8.91 -6.63 -5.57
C HIS A 15 -8.56 -5.91 -6.87
N LYS A 16 -8.99 -4.65 -7.04
CA LYS A 16 -8.73 -3.82 -8.23
C LYS A 16 -8.15 -2.49 -7.79
N ALA A 17 -7.10 -1.99 -8.45
CA ALA A 17 -6.68 -0.62 -8.21
C ALA A 17 -7.80 0.37 -8.56
N ARG A 18 -7.87 1.46 -7.80
CA ARG A 18 -8.86 2.51 -7.97
C ARG A 18 -8.21 3.88 -7.96
N SER A 19 -8.74 4.80 -8.73
CA SER A 19 -8.35 6.20 -8.70
C SER A 19 -8.90 6.92 -7.46
N ALA A 20 -8.26 8.02 -7.08
CA ALA A 20 -8.76 8.89 -6.02
C ALA A 20 -10.19 9.39 -6.29
N ARG A 21 -10.54 9.59 -7.56
CA ARG A 21 -11.86 10.07 -7.98
C ARG A 21 -12.93 9.00 -7.78
N GLU A 22 -12.66 7.76 -8.19
CA GLU A 22 -13.57 6.63 -7.95
C GLU A 22 -13.80 6.42 -6.46
N LEU A 23 -12.73 6.45 -5.65
CA LEU A 23 -12.82 6.28 -4.19
C LEU A 23 -13.61 7.41 -3.53
N ALA A 24 -13.35 8.66 -3.93
CA ALA A 24 -14.09 9.83 -3.48
C ALA A 24 -15.59 9.70 -3.79
N PHE A 25 -15.93 9.27 -5.01
CA PHE A 25 -17.31 9.08 -5.43
C PHE A 25 -18.00 7.92 -4.69
N MET A 26 -17.37 6.76 -4.59
CA MET A 26 -17.96 5.56 -3.95
C MET A 26 -18.32 5.78 -2.48
N PHE A 27 -17.55 6.61 -1.78
CA PHE A 27 -17.68 6.77 -0.32
C PHE A 27 -18.09 8.18 0.09
N ASP A 28 -18.51 9.01 -0.87
CA ASP A 28 -18.88 10.42 -0.66
C ASP A 28 -17.83 11.20 0.15
N ILE A 29 -16.56 11.02 -0.22
CA ILE A 29 -15.42 11.70 0.40
C ILE A 29 -15.06 12.91 -0.46
N PRO A 30 -14.91 14.12 0.12
CA PRO A 30 -14.37 15.27 -0.61
C PRO A 30 -13.03 14.91 -1.27
N LEU A 31 -12.87 15.20 -2.56
CA LEU A 31 -11.72 14.72 -3.36
C LEU A 31 -10.36 15.08 -2.73
N ALA A 32 -10.23 16.30 -2.21
CA ALA A 32 -9.03 16.75 -1.50
C ALA A 32 -8.72 15.90 -0.25
N SER A 33 -9.76 15.53 0.51
CA SER A 33 -9.64 14.62 1.66
C SER A 33 -9.22 13.23 1.22
N CYS A 34 -9.77 12.71 0.11
CA CYS A 34 -9.38 11.40 -0.43
C CYS A 34 -7.89 11.39 -0.82
N TYR A 35 -7.39 12.43 -1.49
CA TYR A 35 -5.96 12.55 -1.79
C TYR A 35 -5.08 12.60 -0.54
N ARG A 36 -5.52 13.31 0.51
CA ARG A 36 -4.78 13.35 1.78
C ARG A 36 -4.70 11.95 2.41
N LYS A 37 -5.81 11.20 2.44
CA LYS A 37 -5.87 9.84 2.98
C LYS A 37 -4.99 8.87 2.19
N LEU A 38 -5.02 8.94 0.86
CA LEU A 38 -4.14 8.14 0.01
C LEU A 38 -2.66 8.41 0.29
N ARG A 39 -2.27 9.68 0.50
CA ARG A 39 -0.89 10.01 0.89
C ARG A 39 -0.51 9.44 2.25
N GLU A 40 -1.38 9.56 3.25
CA GLU A 40 -1.16 9.00 4.60
C GLU A 40 -1.01 7.46 4.55
N LEU A 41 -1.92 6.78 3.85
CA LEU A 41 -1.87 5.32 3.68
C LEU A 41 -0.64 4.86 2.90
N SER A 42 -0.22 5.61 1.89
CA SER A 42 1.00 5.29 1.14
C SER A 42 2.26 5.53 1.97
N ALA A 43 2.30 6.59 2.77
CA ALA A 43 3.40 6.83 3.71
C ALA A 43 3.51 5.72 4.76
N ALA A 44 2.37 5.16 5.18
CA ALA A 44 2.32 3.99 6.07
C ALA A 44 2.60 2.65 5.36
N GLY A 45 2.80 2.64 4.04
CA GLY A 45 3.06 1.43 3.25
C GLY A 45 1.84 0.51 3.08
N LEU A 46 0.64 0.96 3.44
CA LEU A 46 -0.60 0.16 3.37
C LEU A 46 -1.24 0.14 1.99
N ILE A 47 -0.94 1.14 1.16
CA ILE A 47 -1.44 1.26 -0.21
C ILE A 47 -0.32 1.79 -1.12
N GLU A 48 -0.29 1.37 -2.38
CA GLU A 48 0.68 1.86 -3.37
C GLU A 48 0.01 2.31 -4.66
N GLN A 49 0.71 3.13 -5.42
CA GLN A 49 0.29 3.48 -6.78
C GLN A 49 0.62 2.30 -7.70
N GLU A 50 -0.40 1.59 -8.20
CA GLU A 50 -0.21 0.44 -9.11
C GLU A 50 0.01 0.91 -10.57
N GLY A 51 -0.47 2.10 -10.93
CA GLY A 51 -0.30 2.63 -12.28
C GLY A 51 -1.05 3.94 -12.52
N SER A 52 -1.43 4.15 -13.78
CA SER A 52 -2.29 5.26 -14.19
C SER A 52 -3.28 4.84 -15.27
N GLU A 53 -4.51 5.29 -15.17
CA GLU A 53 -5.55 5.09 -16.19
C GLU A 53 -5.70 6.33 -17.06
N LEU A 54 -5.91 6.13 -18.36
CA LEU A 54 -6.22 7.18 -19.34
C LEU A 54 -7.72 7.38 -19.40
N THR A 55 -8.19 8.61 -19.21
CA THR A 55 -9.59 8.97 -19.41
C THR A 55 -9.88 9.32 -20.85
N ALA A 56 -11.17 9.30 -21.22
CA ALA A 56 -11.63 9.62 -22.57
C ALA A 56 -11.25 11.05 -23.03
N ASP A 57 -11.03 11.98 -22.08
CA ASP A 57 -10.52 13.33 -22.35
C ASP A 57 -8.98 13.41 -22.43
N GLY A 58 -8.28 12.27 -22.48
CA GLY A 58 -6.84 12.17 -22.64
C GLY A 58 -6.02 12.44 -21.38
N LYS A 59 -6.64 12.68 -20.22
CA LYS A 59 -5.93 12.86 -18.95
C LYS A 59 -5.53 11.52 -18.34
N ARG A 60 -4.40 11.50 -17.62
CA ARG A 60 -3.96 10.32 -16.86
C ARG A 60 -4.17 10.55 -15.38
N TYR A 61 -4.81 9.60 -14.71
CA TYR A 61 -4.98 9.62 -13.25
C TYR A 61 -4.32 8.41 -12.62
N LYS A 62 -3.66 8.65 -11.49
CA LYS A 62 -3.04 7.60 -10.67
C LYS A 62 -4.11 6.66 -10.12
N VAL A 63 -3.84 5.36 -10.16
CA VAL A 63 -4.66 4.34 -9.50
C VAL A 63 -3.85 3.65 -8.40
N TYR A 64 -4.54 3.27 -7.34
CA TYR A 64 -3.94 2.80 -6.09
C TYR A 64 -4.48 1.43 -5.71
N LYS A 65 -3.60 0.56 -5.21
CA LYS A 65 -3.92 -0.79 -4.76
C LYS A 65 -3.49 -1.01 -3.32
N SER A 66 -4.37 -1.62 -2.52
CA SER A 66 -4.05 -2.00 -1.15
C SER A 66 -2.97 -3.07 -1.13
N ARG A 67 -2.01 -2.90 -0.23
CA ARG A 67 -0.95 -3.86 0.06
C ARG A 67 -1.30 -4.77 1.23
N ILE A 68 -2.48 -4.62 1.83
CA ILE A 68 -2.93 -5.49 2.92
C ILE A 68 -3.51 -6.78 2.32
N GLY A 69 -2.96 -7.91 2.72
CA GLY A 69 -3.50 -9.25 2.43
C GLY A 69 -4.49 -9.70 3.48
N SER A 70 -4.09 -9.66 4.75
CA SER A 70 -4.96 -10.01 5.88
C SER A 70 -4.66 -9.15 7.10
N VAL A 71 -5.67 -8.97 7.97
CA VAL A 71 -5.51 -8.39 9.30
C VAL A 71 -6.14 -9.34 10.29
N THR A 72 -5.35 -9.79 11.26
CA THR A 72 -5.82 -10.63 12.37
C THR A 72 -5.74 -9.85 13.67
N LEU A 73 -6.87 -9.70 14.34
CA LEU A 73 -6.99 -9.09 15.67
C LEU A 73 -7.30 -10.18 16.69
N VAL A 74 -6.47 -10.30 17.72
CA VAL A 74 -6.67 -11.24 18.83
C VAL A 74 -6.75 -10.44 20.11
N TYR A 75 -7.86 -10.59 20.84
CA TYR A 75 -8.03 -10.03 22.17
C TYR A 75 -8.13 -11.15 23.19
N GLU A 76 -7.15 -11.23 24.10
CA GLU A 76 -7.10 -12.27 25.13
C GLU A 76 -6.53 -11.68 26.42
N LYS A 77 -7.22 -11.91 27.55
CA LYS A 77 -6.78 -11.50 28.91
C LYS A 77 -6.36 -10.02 28.98
N GLY A 78 -7.15 -9.12 28.39
CA GLY A 78 -6.84 -7.69 28.38
C GLY A 78 -5.78 -7.26 27.37
N THR A 79 -5.20 -8.19 26.60
CA THR A 79 -4.17 -7.90 25.60
C THR A 79 -4.75 -7.94 24.19
N LEU A 80 -4.62 -6.84 23.45
CA LEU A 80 -4.92 -6.78 22.02
C LEU A 80 -3.64 -6.97 21.20
N ARG A 81 -3.63 -7.99 20.33
CA ARG A 81 -2.55 -8.24 19.36
C ARG A 81 -3.10 -8.08 17.96
N MET A 82 -2.39 -7.31 17.13
CA MET A 82 -2.71 -7.14 15.72
C MET A 82 -1.58 -7.70 14.87
N LYS A 83 -1.92 -8.57 13.92
CA LYS A 83 -1.01 -9.02 12.87
C LYS A 83 -1.56 -8.55 11.53
N VAL A 84 -0.72 -7.90 10.74
CA VAL A 84 -1.05 -7.48 9.37
C VAL A 84 -0.15 -8.26 8.42
N ASP A 85 -0.75 -9.08 7.58
CA ASP A 85 -0.03 -9.76 6.50
C ASP A 85 -0.12 -8.89 5.24
N MET A 86 1.03 -8.54 4.68
CA MET A 86 1.11 -7.68 3.51
C MET A 86 1.21 -8.51 2.23
N ASN A 87 0.46 -8.09 1.20
CA ASN A 87 0.65 -8.54 -0.17
C ASN A 87 1.97 -7.95 -0.69
N TYR A 88 3.05 -8.71 -0.61
CA TYR A 88 4.29 -8.35 -1.28
C TYR A 88 4.15 -8.69 -2.76
N ARG A 89 4.06 -7.66 -3.61
CA ARG A 89 4.53 -7.76 -4.99
C ARG A 89 6.02 -7.43 -5.00
N SER A 90 6.82 -8.29 -4.39
CA SER A 90 8.21 -8.33 -4.84
C SER A 90 8.13 -8.91 -6.26
N ALA A 91 8.49 -8.12 -7.29
CA ALA A 91 9.33 -8.73 -8.32
C ALA A 91 10.43 -9.48 -7.54
N PRO A 92 10.77 -10.73 -7.87
CA PRO A 92 11.66 -11.54 -7.06
C PRO A 92 12.84 -10.66 -6.62
N LEU A 93 13.07 -10.59 -5.30
CA LEU A 93 14.28 -9.97 -4.81
C LEU A 93 15.42 -10.80 -5.39
N GLU A 94 16.01 -10.36 -6.50
CA GLU A 94 17.34 -10.82 -6.89
C GLU A 94 18.28 -10.31 -5.81
N ILE A 95 18.47 -11.11 -4.78
CA ILE A 95 19.57 -10.94 -3.85
C ILE A 95 20.81 -11.33 -4.65
N VAL A 96 21.40 -10.39 -5.39
CA VAL A 96 22.77 -10.54 -5.87
C VAL A 96 23.68 -10.33 -4.67
N GLN A 97 23.95 -11.41 -3.93
CA GLN A 97 25.09 -11.46 -3.05
C GLN A 97 26.35 -11.52 -3.93
N ASN A 98 26.94 -10.36 -4.23
CA ASN A 98 28.34 -10.33 -4.65
C ASN A 98 29.21 -10.58 -3.41
N MET A 99 29.25 -11.84 -2.98
CA MET A 99 30.19 -12.36 -1.99
C MET A 99 31.44 -12.86 -2.72
N ALA A 100 32.12 -11.97 -3.44
CA ALA A 100 33.38 -12.30 -4.10
C ALA A 100 34.25 -11.06 -4.30
N THR A 101 34.82 -10.57 -3.20
CA THR A 101 36.26 -10.25 -3.22
C THR A 101 36.78 -10.49 -1.81
N PRO A 102 37.68 -11.46 -1.60
CA PRO A 102 38.25 -11.67 -0.27
C PRO A 102 39.02 -10.41 0.14
N LYS A 103 38.83 -9.98 1.40
CA LYS A 103 39.75 -9.05 2.06
C LYS A 103 41.16 -9.63 1.92
N PRO A 104 42.15 -8.90 1.36
CA PRO A 104 43.53 -9.34 1.44
C PRO A 104 43.89 -9.50 2.92
N ARG A 105 44.21 -10.74 3.29
CA ARG A 105 44.78 -11.11 4.58
C ARG A 105 46.14 -10.44 4.63
N GLY A 106 46.40 -9.70 5.71
CA GLY A 106 47.64 -8.93 5.86
C GLY A 106 48.89 -9.77 5.67
N GLU A 107 49.85 -9.17 4.97
CA GLU A 107 51.31 -9.33 5.05
C GLU A 107 51.81 -7.88 4.82
N LEU A 108 52.52 -7.18 5.70
CA LEU A 108 53.35 -7.49 6.87
C LEU A 108 53.10 -6.47 7.99
#